data_AF-A0A358PCR4-F1
#
_entry.id   AF-A0A358PCR4-F1
#
_cell.length_a   1.000
_cell.length_b   1.000
_cell.length_c   1.000
_cell.angle_alpha   90.00
_cell.angle_beta   90.00
_cell.angle_gamma   90.00
#
_symmetry.space_group_name_H-M   'P 1'
#
loop_
_entity.id
_entity.type
_entity.pdbx_description
1 polymer ?
#
loop_
_entity_poly.entity_id
_entity_poly.type
_entity_poly.pdbx_seq_one_letter_code
_entity_poly.pdbx_strand_id
1 'polypeptide(L)' 'MSDVIIVEKMDQWIKITLNRPERLNALNVEMHLAFRAALEAVGDARAVLITGAERGFCAGQDLGERNPDGGCWPP' A
#
# COMPACT_ATOMS: atom_id res chain seq x y z
N MET A 1 6.18 -12.70 -2.47
CA MET A 1 6.24 -11.34 -3.00
C MET A 1 4.81 -10.97 -3.34
N SER A 2 4.17 -10.26 -2.44
CA SER A 2 2.75 -9.94 -2.49
C SER A 2 2.51 -8.92 -3.61
N ASP A 3 1.61 -9.24 -4.54
CA ASP A 3 1.29 -8.45 -5.73
C ASP A 3 0.54 -7.14 -5.38
N VAL A 4 0.21 -6.92 -4.09
CA VAL A 4 -0.60 -5.80 -3.61
C VAL A 4 0.14 -4.45 -3.54
N ILE A 5 1.48 -4.45 -3.57
CA ILE A 5 2.33 -3.25 -3.63
C ILE A 5 3.41 -3.46 -4.68
N ILE A 6 3.45 -2.57 -5.68
CA ILE A 6 4.51 -2.55 -6.70
C ILE A 6 5.49 -1.44 -6.34
N VAL A 7 6.79 -1.74 -6.34
CA VAL A 7 7.85 -0.76 -6.09
C VAL A 7 8.74 -0.67 -7.31
N GLU A 8 8.87 0.54 -7.86
CA GLU A 8 9.75 0.85 -8.99
C GLU A 8 10.79 1.88 -8.54
N LYS A 9 12.07 1.52 -8.70
CA LYS A 9 13.18 2.44 -8.44
C LYS A 9 13.40 3.32 -9.67
N MET A 10 13.36 4.63 -9.46
CA MET A 10 13.78 5.63 -10.45
C MET A 10 15.15 6.18 -10.03
N ASP A 11 15.73 7.09 -10.82
CA ASP A 11 17.10 7.59 -10.58
C ASP A 11 17.30 8.14 -9.16
N GLN A 12 16.46 9.10 -8.75
CA GLN A 12 16.58 9.78 -7.45
C GLN A 12 15.33 9.66 -6.57
N TRP A 13 14.32 8.92 -7.03
CA TRP A 13 13.04 8.81 -6.35
C TRP A 13 12.46 7.40 -6.52
N ILE A 14 11.48 7.05 -5.70
CA ILE A 14 10.83 5.74 -5.72
C ILE A 14 9.36 5.92 -6.06
N LYS A 15 8.81 5.06 -6.93
CA LYS A 15 7.38 4.97 -7.17
C LYS A 15 6.83 3.74 -6.46
N ILE A 16 5.84 3.94 -5.60
CA ILE A 16 5.09 2.89 -4.92
C ILE A 16 3.66 2.92 -5.46
N THR A 17 3.22 1.79 -6.02
CA THR A 17 1.85 1.64 -6.54
C THR A 17 1.06 0.70 -5.64
N LEU A 18 -0.06 1.19 -5.12
CA LEU A 18 -1.09 0.41 -4.45
C LEU A 18 -1.82 -0.43 -5.52
N ASN A 19 -1.72 -1.77 -5.47
CA ASN A 19 -2.13 -2.65 -6.56
C ASN A 19 -3.21 -3.67 -6.14
N ARG A 20 -4.39 -3.15 -5.83
CA ARG A 20 -5.63 -3.94 -5.65
C ARG A 20 -6.80 -3.25 -6.37
N PRO A 21 -6.73 -3.07 -7.70
CA PRO A 21 -7.71 -2.28 -8.47
C PRO A 21 -9.14 -2.81 -8.31
N GLU A 22 -9.32 -4.12 -8.15
CA GLU A 22 -10.59 -4.79 -7.91
C GLU A 22 -11.27 -4.41 -6.58
N ARG A 23 -10.49 -3.87 -5.63
CA ARG A 23 -10.96 -3.31 -4.36
C ARG A 23 -10.71 -1.81 -4.24
N LEU A 24 -10.56 -1.09 -5.36
CA LEU A 24 -10.23 0.34 -5.37
C LEU A 24 -9.01 0.68 -4.51
N ASN A 25 -8.02 -0.23 -4.50
CA ASN A 25 -6.79 -0.14 -3.73
C ASN A 25 -7.04 0.01 -2.21
N ALA A 26 -8.10 -0.61 -1.68
CA ALA A 26 -8.38 -0.64 -0.24
C ALA A 26 -7.32 -1.43 0.54
N LEU A 27 -6.90 -0.87 1.67
CA LEU A 27 -5.84 -1.40 2.54
C LEU A 27 -6.38 -2.52 3.44
N ASN A 28 -6.03 -3.75 3.11
CA ASN A 28 -6.15 -4.89 4.02
C ASN A 28 -4.84 -5.12 4.80
N VAL A 29 -4.81 -6.13 5.67
CA VAL A 29 -3.65 -6.41 6.53
C VAL A 29 -2.38 -6.71 5.72
N GLU A 30 -2.50 -7.52 4.67
CA GLU A 30 -1.36 -7.84 3.79
C GLU A 30 -0.78 -6.58 3.15
N MET A 31 -1.65 -5.72 2.63
CA MET A 31 -1.25 -4.49 1.96
C MET A 31 -0.63 -3.48 2.93
N HIS A 32 -1.13 -3.39 4.18
CA HIS A 32 -0.48 -2.60 5.24
C HIS A 32 0.95 -3.06 5.52
N LEU A 33 1.16 -4.37 5.66
CA LEU A 33 2.48 -4.95 5.92
C LEU A 33 3.43 -4.73 4.74
N ALA A 34 2.96 -4.97 3.51
CA ALA A 34 3.74 -4.77 2.30
C ALA A 34 4.09 -3.29 2.08
N PHE A 35 3.14 -2.38 2.33
CA PHE A 35 3.34 -0.95 2.14
C PHE A 35 4.34 -0.40 3.17
N ARG A 36 4.23 -0.82 4.43
CA ARG A 36 5.22 -0.50 5.47
C ARG A 36 6.62 -0.97 5.07
N ALA A 37 6.76 -2.22 4.64
CA ALA A 37 8.04 -2.77 4.20
C ALA A 37 8.62 -1.99 2.99
N ALA A 38 7.77 -1.58 2.05
CA ALA A 38 8.19 -0.76 0.91
C ALA A 38 8.69 0.62 1.34
N LEU A 39 8.02 1.26 2.29
CA LEU A 39 8.43 2.55 2.87
C LEU A 39 9.73 2.43 3.67
N GLU A 40 9.91 1.38 4.46
CA GLU A 40 11.16 1.13 5.20
C GLU A 40 12.36 0.88 4.25
N ALA A 41 12.09 0.39 3.04
CA ALA A 41 13.12 0.09 2.03
C ALA A 41 13.53 1.27 1.13
N VAL A 42 12.94 2.46 1.26
CA VAL A 42 13.20 3.59 0.33
C VAL A 42 14.60 4.20 0.45
N GLY A 43 15.29 4.00 1.58
CA GLY A 43 16.67 4.47 1.79
C GLY A 43 16.85 5.97 1.55
N ASP A 44 17.88 6.34 0.79
CA ASP A 44 18.27 7.74 0.51
C ASP A 44 17.48 8.39 -0.66
N ALA A 45 16.31 7.86 -1.01
CA ALA A 45 15.48 8.43 -2.06
C ALA A 45 15.09 9.88 -1.72
N ARG A 46 15.25 10.81 -2.69
CA ARG A 46 14.91 12.23 -2.49
C ARG A 46 13.42 12.48 -2.41
N ALA A 47 12.62 11.60 -3.02
CA ALA A 47 11.18 11.67 -3.04
C ALA A 47 10.59 10.26 -3.19
N VAL A 48 9.35 10.12 -2.74
CA VAL A 48 8.54 8.92 -2.94
C VAL A 48 7.20 9.35 -3.54
N LEU A 49 6.90 8.84 -4.74
CA LEU A 49 5.57 8.94 -5.32
C LEU A 49 4.76 7.74 -4.86
N ILE A 50 3.60 7.99 -4.30
CA ILE A 50 2.65 6.96 -3.90
C ILE A 50 1.41 7.15 -4.76
N THR A 51 1.02 6.13 -5.50
CA THR A 51 -0.14 6.18 -6.40
C THR A 51 -0.93 4.88 -6.32
N GLY A 52 -2.18 4.91 -6.77
CA GLY A 52 -2.98 3.69 -6.95
C GLY A 52 -2.91 3.18 -8.39
N ALA A 53 -3.06 1.87 -8.54
CA ALA A 53 -3.28 1.24 -9.83
C ALA A 53 -4.65 1.62 -10.38
N GLU A 54 -4.72 1.82 -11.69
CA GLU A 54 -5.94 2.07 -12.46
C GLU A 54 -6.78 3.27 -11.99
N ARG A 55 -7.97 3.01 -11.43
CA ARG A 55 -9.10 3.98 -11.41
C ARG A 55 -9.14 4.87 -10.17
N GLY A 56 -8.30 4.63 -9.16
CA GLY A 56 -8.31 5.41 -7.93
C GLY A 56 -7.04 5.24 -7.11
N PHE A 57 -6.79 6.20 -6.20
CA PHE A 57 -5.64 6.13 -5.30
C PHE A 57 -5.80 5.01 -4.26
N CYS A 58 -6.74 5.18 -3.32
CA CYS A 58 -7.05 4.23 -2.26
C CYS A 58 -8.44 4.56 -1.70
N ALA A 59 -9.30 3.56 -1.55
CA ALA A 59 -10.62 3.71 -0.92
C ALA A 59 -10.59 3.77 0.62
N GLY A 60 -9.42 3.64 1.24
CA GLY A 60 -9.24 3.59 2.70
C GLY A 60 -9.07 2.16 3.22
N GLN A 61 -9.52 1.91 4.46
CA GLN A 61 -9.44 0.59 5.08
C GLN A 61 -10.40 -0.40 4.40
N ASP A 62 -9.94 -1.62 4.13
CA ASP A 62 -10.81 -2.70 3.67
C ASP A 62 -11.72 -3.16 4.82
N LEU A 63 -12.98 -2.75 4.77
CA LEU A 63 -13.99 -3.14 5.77
C LEU A 63 -14.55 -4.55 5.53
N GLY A 64 -14.37 -5.11 4.33
CA GLY A 64 -14.82 -6.47 4.03
C GLY A 64 -13.99 -7.56 4.73
N GLU A 65 -12.75 -7.24 5.07
CA GLU A 65 -11.85 -8.09 5.87
C GLU A 65 -11.79 -7.66 7.35
N ARG A 66 -12.48 -6.59 7.75
CA ARG A 66 -12.50 -6.11 9.13
C ARG A 66 -13.48 -6.94 9.96
N ASN A 67 -12.99 -7.63 10.99
CA ASN A 67 -13.85 -8.15 12.06
C ASN A 67 -14.16 -7.00 13.05
N PRO A 68 -15.39 -6.46 13.10
CA PRO A 68 -15.72 -5.33 13.99
C PRO A 68 -15.62 -5.69 15.48
N ASP A 69 -15.67 -6.98 15.83
CA ASP A 69 -15.60 -7.45 17.23
C ASP A 69 -14.15 -7.71 17.71
N GLY A 70 -13.19 -7.76 16.78
CA GLY A 70 -11.77 -7.93 17.08
C GLY A 70 -11.11 -6.56 17.19
N GLY A 71 -11.04 -6.01 18.40
CA GLY A 71 -10.53 -4.67 18.75
C GLY A 71 -9.08 -4.32 18.38
N CYS A 72 -8.51 -4.86 17.31
CA CYS A 72 -7.20 -4.48 16.80
C CYS A 72 -7.32 -3.25 15.89
N TRP A 73 -7.47 -2.09 16.53
CA TRP A 73 -6.91 -0.84 16.01
C TRP A 73 -5.38 -1.04 15.90
N PRO A 74 -4.69 -0.53 14.87
CA PRO A 74 -3.26 -0.83 14.71
C PRO A 74 -2.45 -0.23 15.88
N PRO A 75 -1.34 -0.87 16.31
CA PRO A 75 -0.36 -0.23 17.19
C PRO A 75 0.28 1.00 16.52
#